data_AF-A0A4U3A3H4-F1
#
_entry.id   AF-A0A4U3A3H4-F1
#
_cell.length_a   1.000
_cell.length_b   1.000
_cell.length_c   1.000
_cell.angle_alpha   90.00
_cell.angle_beta   90.00
_cell.angle_gamma   90.00
#
_symmetry.space_group_name_H-M   'P 1'
#
loop_
_entity.id
_entity.type
_entity.pdbx_description
1 polymer ?
#
loop_
_entity_poly.entity_id
_entity_poly.type
_entity_poly.pdbx_seq_one_letter_code
_entity_poly.pdbx_strand_id
1 'polypeptide(L)' 'IDYVYKTFGFEYEVELSTRPEDSMGDDKLWEQAEEALENVLHSLNYKYRLNEGDGAFYGPKIDFHIKDALNRSHQCGT' A
#
# COMPACT_ATOMS: atom_id res chain seq x y z
N ILE A 1 5.20 5.45 9.67
CA ILE A 1 5.58 6.14 8.41
C ILE A 1 5.56 7.67 8.57
N ASP A 2 4.52 8.22 9.20
CA ASP A 2 4.33 9.67 9.46
C ASP A 2 5.56 10.41 9.95
N TYR A 3 6.22 9.88 10.98
CA TYR A 3 7.38 10.52 11.59
C TYR A 3 8.46 10.82 10.54
N VAL A 4 8.76 9.85 9.66
CA VAL A 4 9.81 10.01 8.65
C VAL A 4 9.38 11.03 7.61
N TYR A 5 8.24 10.83 6.92
CA TYR A 5 7.84 11.73 5.83
C TYR A 5 7.54 13.15 6.30
N LYS A 6 6.90 13.34 7.46
CA LYS A 6 6.66 14.68 8.02
C LYS A 6 7.95 15.39 8.41
N THR A 7 8.96 14.67 8.90
CA THR A 7 10.27 15.26 9.22
C THR A 7 10.95 15.84 7.98
N PHE A 8 10.75 15.21 6.82
CA PHE A 8 11.27 15.70 5.53
C PHE A 8 10.30 16.64 4.79
N GLY A 9 9.15 16.97 5.38
CA GLY A 9 8.16 17.87 4.78
C GLY A 9 7.36 17.25 3.62
N PHE A 10 7.33 15.92 3.51
CA PHE A 10 6.54 15.24 2.48
C PHE A 10 5.10 14.97 2.95
N GLU A 11 4.16 15.30 2.08
CA GLU A 11 2.84 14.69 2.07
C GLU A 11 2.90 13.35 1.31
N TYR A 12 2.01 12.43 1.65
CA TYR A 12 1.95 11.12 1.00
C TYR A 12 0.53 10.66 0.72
N GLU A 13 0.40 9.80 -0.28
CA GLU A 13 -0.80 9.05 -0.62
C GLU A 13 -0.56 7.57 -0.32
N VAL A 14 -1.63 6.85 0.04
CA VAL A 14 -1.56 5.44 0.45
C VAL A 14 -2.35 4.60 -0.54
N GLU A 15 -1.81 3.45 -0.93
CA GLU A 15 -2.48 2.48 -1.78
C GLU A 15 -2.45 1.09 -1.13
N LEU A 16 -3.54 0.35 -1.25
CA LEU A 16 -3.61 -1.07 -0.92
C LEU A 16 -3.55 -1.85 -2.24
N SER A 17 -2.44 -2.54 -2.46
CA SER A 17 -2.17 -3.28 -3.68
C SER A 17 -2.51 -4.75 -3.47
N THR A 18 -3.50 -5.25 -4.23
CA THR A 18 -4.12 -6.57 -4.05
C THR A 18 -3.59 -7.60 -5.05
N ARG A 19 -4.04 -8.84 -4.91
CA ARG A 19 -3.54 -10.02 -5.61
C ARG A 19 -3.44 -9.85 -7.13
N PRO A 20 -2.24 -10.05 -7.73
CA PRO A 20 -2.07 -10.11 -9.18
C PRO A 20 -2.60 -11.43 -9.76
N GLU A 21 -2.84 -11.43 -11.07
CA GLU A 21 -3.25 -12.63 -11.82
C GLU A 21 -2.23 -13.78 -11.68
N ASP A 22 -0.94 -13.46 -11.77
CA ASP A 22 0.16 -14.41 -11.52
C ASP A 22 0.67 -14.28 -10.08
N SER A 23 0.10 -15.09 -9.20
CA SER A 23 0.40 -15.10 -7.76
C SER A 23 0.67 -16.50 -7.23
N MET A 24 1.55 -16.59 -6.24
CA MET A 24 1.83 -17.82 -5.51
C MET A 24 0.97 -17.93 -4.25
N GLY A 25 0.78 -19.16 -3.77
CA GLY A 25 0.05 -19.43 -2.54
C GLY A 25 -1.46 -19.61 -2.76
N ASP A 26 -2.13 -20.02 -1.68
CA ASP A 26 -3.55 -20.38 -1.72
C ASP A 26 -4.46 -19.15 -1.64
N ASP A 27 -5.63 -19.23 -2.28
CA ASP A 27 -6.64 -18.16 -2.29
C ASP A 27 -7.00 -17.69 -0.87
N LYS A 28 -7.16 -18.65 0.04
CA LYS A 28 -7.50 -18.35 1.45
C LYS A 28 -6.41 -17.54 2.16
N LEU A 29 -5.13 -17.77 1.84
CA LEU A 29 -4.03 -17.02 2.46
C LEU A 29 -4.02 -15.58 1.92
N TRP A 30 -4.34 -15.41 0.64
CA TRP A 30 -4.49 -14.11 0.01
C TRP A 30 -5.63 -13.30 0.62
N GLU A 31 -6.83 -13.90 0.71
CA GLU A 31 -7.99 -13.25 1.35
C GLU A 31 -7.66 -12.79 2.77
N GLN A 32 -7.01 -13.65 3.57
CA GLN A 32 -6.60 -13.32 4.93
C GLN A 32 -5.58 -12.18 4.98
N ALA A 33 -4.61 -12.17 4.06
CA ALA A 33 -3.58 -11.14 4.02
C ALA A 33 -4.15 -9.78 3.59
N GLU A 34 -5.02 -9.76 2.57
CA GLU A 34 -5.68 -8.54 2.09
C GLU A 34 -6.59 -7.95 3.16
N GLU A 35 -7.43 -8.79 3.78
CA GLU A 35 -8.30 -8.38 4.88
C GLU A 35 -7.49 -7.85 6.06
N ALA A 36 -6.34 -8.46 6.39
CA ALA A 36 -5.47 -7.97 7.45
C ALA A 36 -4.92 -6.57 7.16
N LEU A 37 -4.44 -6.31 5.94
CA LEU A 37 -3.91 -4.99 5.56
C LEU A 37 -5.02 -3.94 5.50
N GLU A 38 -6.18 -4.27 4.94
CA GLU A 38 -7.36 -3.42 4.92
C GLU A 38 -7.80 -3.04 6.34
N ASN A 39 -7.89 -4.02 7.25
CA ASN A 39 -8.26 -3.78 8.64
C ASN A 39 -7.26 -2.86 9.36
N VAL A 40 -5.96 -2.98 9.08
CA VAL A 40 -4.95 -2.06 9.62
C VAL A 40 -5.20 -0.64 9.14
N LEU A 41 -5.42 -0.44 7.84
CA LEU A 41 -5.72 0.87 7.24
C LEU A 41 -7.00 1.48 7.83
N HIS A 42 -8.07 0.69 7.98
CA HIS A 42 -9.32 1.10 8.62
C HIS A 42 -9.14 1.47 10.09
N SER A 43 -8.43 0.64 10.87
CA SER A 43 -8.22 0.87 12.31
C SER A 43 -7.44 2.16 12.60
N LEU A 44 -6.52 2.50 11.69
CA LEU A 44 -5.71 3.71 11.77
C LEU A 44 -6.36 4.91 11.06
N ASN A 45 -7.56 4.72 10.48
CA ASN A 45 -8.31 5.72 9.73
C ASN A 45 -7.50 6.36 8.59
N TYR A 46 -6.68 5.55 7.92
CA TYR A 46 -5.97 5.98 6.72
C TYR A 46 -6.93 6.05 5.54
N LYS A 47 -6.88 7.15 4.79
CA LYS A 47 -7.47 7.20 3.44
C LYS A 47 -6.48 6.52 2.49
N TYR A 48 -6.96 5.52 1.77
CA TYR A 48 -6.17 4.82 0.77
C TYR A 48 -6.98 4.62 -0.52
N ARG A 49 -6.27 4.35 -1.62
CA ARG A 49 -6.84 3.85 -2.87
C ARG A 49 -6.59 2.36 -3.00
N LEU A 50 -7.49 1.65 -3.66
CA LEU A 50 -7.24 0.27 -4.06
C LEU A 50 -6.44 0.27 -5.36
N ASN A 51 -5.35 -0.50 -5.41
CA ASN A 51 -4.54 -0.71 -6.60
C ASN A 51 -4.62 -2.20 -6.98
N GLU A 52 -5.69 -2.54 -7.68
CA GLU A 52 -6.05 -3.93 -7.96
C GLU A 52 -4.99 -4.63 -8.83
N GLY A 53 -4.51 -5.79 -8.38
CA GLY A 53 -3.59 -6.61 -9.14
C GLY A 53 -2.13 -6.16 -9.15
N ASP A 54 -1.78 -5.13 -8.36
CA ASP A 54 -0.41 -4.61 -8.27
C ASP A 54 0.35 -5.08 -7.00
N GLY A 55 -0.25 -6.02 -6.26
CA GLY A 55 0.41 -6.73 -5.18
C GLY A 55 1.64 -7.48 -5.67
N ALA A 56 2.59 -7.75 -4.77
CA ALA A 56 3.71 -8.61 -5.13
C ALA A 56 3.20 -10.03 -5.41
N PHE A 57 3.90 -10.83 -6.22
CA PHE A 57 3.48 -12.20 -6.52
C PHE A 57 3.28 -13.09 -5.27
N TYR A 58 3.85 -12.70 -4.13
CA TYR A 58 3.81 -13.42 -2.86
C TYR A 58 2.89 -12.83 -1.79
N GLY A 59 2.22 -11.71 -2.05
CA GLY A 59 1.30 -11.11 -1.08
C GLY A 59 0.92 -9.67 -1.39
N PRO A 60 -0.15 -9.17 -0.73
CA PRO A 60 -0.58 -7.79 -0.88
C PRO A 60 0.37 -6.84 -0.13
N LYS A 61 0.34 -5.54 -0.47
CA LYS A 61 1.21 -4.53 0.13
C LYS A 61 0.51 -3.18 0.30
N ILE A 62 0.98 -2.39 1.27
CA ILE A 62 0.54 -1.01 1.48
C ILE A 62 1.63 -0.10 0.92
N ASP A 63 1.34 0.59 -0.17
CA ASP A 63 2.32 1.43 -0.86
C ASP A 63 2.15 2.90 -0.46
N PHE A 64 3.25 3.56 -0.11
CA PHE A 64 3.29 4.97 0.25
C PHE A 64 3.98 5.79 -0.84
N HIS A 65 3.20 6.69 -1.44
CA HIS A 65 3.65 7.54 -2.54
C HIS A 65 3.90 8.96 -2.05
N ILE A 66 5.09 9.49 -2.32
CA ILE A 66 5.42 10.91 -2.10
C ILE A 66 5.56 11.63 -3.43
N LYS A 67 5.44 12.96 -3.40
CA LYS A 67 5.66 13.81 -4.58
C LYS A 67 7.03 14.46 -4.53
N ASP A 68 7.74 14.43 -5.66
CA ASP A 68 8.98 15.19 -5.81
C ASP A 68 8.71 16.68 -6.08
N ALA A 69 9.77 17.48 -6.20
CA ALA A 69 9.68 18.92 -6.47
C ALA A 69 9.01 19.27 -7.81
N LEU A 70 8.84 18.29 -8.71
CA LEU A 70 8.14 18.43 -10.00
C LEU A 70 6.71 17.85 -9.92
N ASN A 71 6.19 17.56 -8.72
CA ASN A 71 4.90 16.91 -8.47
C ASN A 71 4.74 15.51 -9.10
N ARG A 72 5.84 14.81 -9.38
CA ARG A 72 5.77 13.42 -9.84
C ARG A 72 5.62 12.49 -8.64
N SER A 73 4.73 11.50 -8.75
CA SER A 73 4.51 10.49 -7.71
C SER A 73 5.60 9.43 -7.75
N HIS A 74 6.16 9.10 -6.58
CA HIS A 74 7.16 8.06 -6.40
C HIS A 74 6.78 7.19 -5.20
N GLN A 75 6.70 5.87 -5.41
CA GLN A 75 6.55 4.91 -4.33
C GLN A 75 7.87 4.84 -3.54
N CYS A 76 7.82 5.15 -2.25
CA CYS A 76 9.02 5.18 -1.39
C CYS A 76 8.89 4.33 -0.12
N GLY A 77 7.67 3.92 0.26
CA GLY A 77 7.43 3.00 1.36
C GLY A 77 6.54 1.85 0.92
N THR A 78 6.79 0.68 1.50
CA THR A 78 6.05 -0.58 1.37
C THR A 78 6.07 -1.30 2.71
#